data_AF-A0A0C3FPP2-F1
#
_entry.id   AF-A0A0C3FPP2-F1
#
_cell.length_a   1.000
_cell.length_b   1.000
_cell.length_c   1.000
_cell.angle_alpha   90.00
_cell.angle_beta   90.00
_cell.angle_gamma   90.00
#
_symmetry.space_group_name_H-M   'P 1'
#
loop_
_entity.id
_entity.type
_entity.pdbx_description
1 polymer ?
#
loop_
_entity_poly.entity_id
_entity_poly.type
_entity_poly.pdbx_seq_one_letter_code
_entity_poly.pdbx_strand_id
1 'polypeptide(L)'
;MVQQPCEDSSAADSDIPESAFHQTQAQRSREATDVGRSAMIHHHAANNEGGRYWLDWLYKALNPYFYVYGCHANLQLSLIPRAERGLVVVKDWVRHMIYTNDPYKYETTFLMTFLRSAILSFDHNGNEAFDYINRARCMAYKRPPLSLIRVWSNQNVYILKDLINALHGVQPSCLSTGVMFVKHVVAEMLPININPLCDLIEMLCGSLVLSKWLQLTSTLHDVILPKSWLLYLTKDIKQQKPRDTRLYSPFVELMLLLLSRMHTDAHSEHLLFENRTLSRSSSPIRNVFIFCRALCLLGLNVRNPELRDKIRHGITALKKGSLPLPSLYCRYFEATQWGHLALAAEQSIMDSPMDEMFQLLWEAKMRGSLFAAPGVRHIVYVDLEKIPLLLVTPRSVPYPTTKPKIQTAAQDHTSHHPAHDAPSGPVRPAIPTETDRQFNAPTQVSHTISVDLGLADSEAVEEIEEQISTDQLDVDAMVVSKTAVHSMDSARADDAAFAHSKNQITAACVIQAMYRRHVLRRESGVKKALSEARSHFFIDCWVESKKMEWPHRHYRLLFLGPLPHLLLCLERANTSASDFKMKVKRRLTVAKHRAGGCPN
;
A
#
# COMPACT_ATOMS: atom_id res chain seq x y z
N MET A 1 15.96 -86.31 61.95
CA MET A 1 16.53 -85.42 62.99
C MET A 1 16.48 -84.01 62.44
N VAL A 2 15.71 -83.02 62.91
CA VAL A 2 14.88 -82.81 64.11
C VAL A 2 13.84 -81.71 63.74
N GLN A 3 12.56 -82.01 64.01
CA GLN A 3 11.40 -81.22 64.48
C GLN A 3 11.32 -79.66 64.39
N GLN A 4 10.23 -79.17 63.72
CA GLN A 4 9.09 -78.30 64.15
C GLN A 4 9.30 -76.94 64.91
N PRO A 5 8.29 -76.02 65.03
CA PRO A 5 6.91 -75.95 64.48
C PRO A 5 6.40 -74.56 63.96
N CYS A 6 5.11 -74.55 63.58
CA CYS A 6 4.21 -73.49 63.10
C CYS A 6 4.07 -72.20 63.94
N GLU A 7 3.74 -71.08 63.28
CA GLU A 7 2.89 -70.00 63.83
C GLU A 7 1.98 -69.38 62.74
N ASP A 8 0.74 -69.09 63.17
CA ASP A 8 -0.37 -68.45 62.47
C ASP A 8 -0.19 -66.92 62.32
N SER A 9 -0.73 -66.32 61.25
CA SER A 9 -1.00 -64.87 61.16
C SER A 9 -2.12 -64.64 60.14
N SER A 10 -3.38 -64.49 60.58
CA SER A 10 -4.03 -63.22 60.95
C SER A 10 -4.24 -62.28 59.75
N ALA A 11 -5.41 -62.43 59.12
CA ALA A 11 -6.00 -61.45 58.21
C ALA A 11 -6.30 -60.14 58.97
N ALA A 12 -5.73 -59.02 58.50
CA ALA A 12 -6.09 -57.67 58.92
C ALA A 12 -6.90 -57.01 57.80
N ASP A 13 -8.21 -56.91 58.01
CA ASP A 13 -9.09 -55.97 57.30
C ASP A 13 -8.66 -54.55 57.66
N SER A 14 -8.16 -53.82 56.66
CA SER A 14 -7.95 -52.38 56.76
C SER A 14 -9.06 -51.68 55.98
N ASP A 15 -10.09 -51.23 56.71
CA ASP A 15 -11.08 -50.27 56.24
C ASP A 15 -10.39 -48.97 55.81
N ILE A 16 -10.24 -48.78 54.51
CA ILE A 16 -9.88 -47.50 53.92
C ILE A 16 -11.17 -46.67 53.85
N PRO A 17 -11.24 -45.48 54.48
CA PRO A 17 -12.44 -44.67 54.46
C PRO A 17 -12.77 -44.22 53.04
N GLU A 18 -13.95 -44.63 52.57
CA GLU A 18 -14.52 -44.37 51.23
C GLU A 18 -14.53 -42.85 50.88
N SER A 19 -14.41 -41.97 51.89
CA SER A 19 -14.28 -40.52 51.70
C SER A 19 -12.97 -40.08 51.05
N ALA A 20 -11.85 -40.79 51.27
CA ALA A 20 -10.56 -40.47 50.69
C ALA A 20 -10.51 -40.79 49.18
N PHE A 21 -11.28 -41.78 48.74
CA PHE A 21 -11.37 -42.18 47.34
C PHE A 21 -12.15 -41.15 46.52
N HIS A 22 -13.28 -40.66 47.04
CA HIS A 22 -14.09 -39.64 46.38
C HIS A 22 -13.40 -38.27 46.28
N GLN A 23 -12.60 -37.88 47.29
CA GLN A 23 -11.87 -36.62 47.27
C GLN A 23 -10.73 -36.64 46.24
N THR A 24 -10.03 -37.78 46.12
CA THR A 24 -8.96 -37.97 45.13
C THR A 24 -9.47 -38.01 43.70
N GLN A 25 -10.66 -38.58 43.47
CA GLN A 25 -11.29 -38.64 42.15
C GLN A 25 -11.82 -37.26 41.70
N ALA A 26 -12.37 -36.47 42.62
CA ALA A 26 -12.80 -35.09 42.35
C ALA A 26 -11.62 -34.16 42.03
N GLN A 27 -10.48 -34.34 42.70
CA GLN A 27 -9.26 -33.54 42.46
C GLN A 27 -8.61 -33.88 41.11
N ARG A 28 -8.52 -35.17 40.76
CA ARG A 28 -8.04 -35.60 39.43
C ARG A 28 -8.94 -35.15 38.28
N SER A 29 -10.26 -35.08 38.50
CA SER A 29 -11.20 -34.56 37.50
C SER A 29 -11.04 -33.05 37.27
N ARG A 30 -10.66 -32.29 38.31
CA ARG A 30 -10.37 -30.84 38.21
C ARG A 30 -9.05 -30.58 37.51
N GLU A 31 -8.00 -31.33 37.84
CA GLU A 31 -6.69 -31.22 37.18
C GLU A 31 -6.76 -31.62 35.70
N ALA A 32 -7.53 -32.65 35.34
CA ALA A 32 -7.73 -33.04 33.94
C ALA A 32 -8.50 -31.99 33.12
N THR A 33 -9.47 -31.29 33.73
CA THR A 33 -10.20 -30.20 33.06
C THR A 33 -9.34 -28.95 32.91
N ASP A 34 -8.43 -28.68 33.84
CA ASP A 34 -7.53 -27.52 33.79
C ASP A 34 -6.37 -27.72 32.80
N VAL A 35 -5.81 -28.93 32.73
CA VAL A 35 -4.82 -29.33 31.71
C VAL A 35 -5.44 -29.32 30.31
N GLY A 36 -6.70 -29.77 30.17
CA GLY A 36 -7.45 -29.69 28.90
C GLY A 36 -7.71 -28.25 28.44
N ARG A 37 -8.07 -27.34 29.37
CA ARG A 37 -8.22 -25.91 29.08
C ARG A 37 -6.90 -25.26 28.71
N SER A 38 -5.82 -25.57 29.44
CA SER A 38 -4.48 -25.05 29.17
C SER A 38 -3.96 -25.50 27.80
N ALA A 39 -4.12 -26.78 27.43
CA ALA A 39 -3.74 -27.30 26.12
C ALA A 39 -4.57 -26.69 24.97
N MET A 40 -5.86 -26.43 25.18
CA MET A 40 -6.74 -25.78 24.20
C MET A 40 -6.39 -24.30 24.03
N ILE A 41 -6.03 -23.59 25.12
CA ILE A 41 -5.54 -22.21 25.10
C ILE A 41 -4.19 -22.11 24.38
N HIS A 42 -3.26 -23.03 24.63
CA HIS A 42 -1.97 -23.07 23.93
C HIS A 42 -2.11 -23.41 22.45
N HIS A 43 -3.02 -24.32 22.08
CA HIS A 43 -3.30 -24.63 20.67
C HIS A 43 -3.98 -23.44 19.96
N HIS A 44 -4.89 -22.73 20.63
CA HIS A 44 -5.48 -21.50 20.09
C HIS A 44 -4.47 -20.37 19.98
N ALA A 45 -3.63 -20.14 20.98
CA ALA A 45 -2.62 -19.08 20.96
C ALA A 45 -1.59 -19.27 19.83
N ALA A 46 -1.11 -20.50 19.62
CA ALA A 46 -0.22 -20.83 18.50
C ALA A 46 -0.92 -20.69 17.13
N ASN A 47 -2.23 -20.99 17.06
CA ASN A 47 -3.02 -20.75 15.84
C ASN A 47 -3.25 -19.25 15.58
N ASN A 48 -3.30 -18.40 16.61
CA ASN A 48 -3.60 -16.98 16.48
C ASN A 48 -2.43 -16.17 15.91
N GLU A 49 -1.19 -16.47 16.31
CA GLU A 49 0.00 -15.85 15.69
C GLU A 49 0.13 -16.25 14.21
N GLY A 50 -0.19 -17.51 13.90
CA GLY A 50 -0.29 -17.99 12.52
C GLY A 50 -1.35 -17.22 11.72
N GLY A 51 -2.53 -16.99 12.28
CA GLY A 51 -3.61 -16.23 11.64
C GLY A 51 -3.18 -14.82 11.24
N ARG A 52 -2.51 -14.08 12.14
CA ARG A 52 -2.03 -12.73 11.84
C ARG A 52 -1.02 -12.70 10.69
N TYR A 53 -0.09 -13.65 10.69
CA TYR A 53 0.89 -13.79 9.61
C TYR A 53 0.22 -14.05 8.26
N TRP A 54 -0.73 -14.99 8.21
CA TRP A 54 -1.44 -15.32 6.97
C TRP A 54 -2.34 -14.19 6.49
N LEU A 55 -2.96 -13.43 7.40
CA LEU A 55 -3.74 -12.24 7.02
C LEU A 55 -2.87 -11.13 6.45
N ASP A 56 -1.68 -10.88 7.01
CA ASP A 56 -0.71 -9.94 6.43
C ASP A 56 -0.29 -10.37 5.02
N TRP A 57 -0.03 -11.66 4.85
CA TRP A 57 0.36 -12.21 3.56
C TRP A 57 -0.78 -12.16 2.53
N LEU A 58 -2.00 -12.53 2.93
CA LEU A 58 -3.20 -12.43 2.11
C LEU A 58 -3.44 -10.97 1.69
N TYR A 59 -3.36 -10.02 2.63
CA TYR A 59 -3.51 -8.61 2.33
C TYR A 59 -2.51 -8.14 1.27
N LYS A 60 -1.23 -8.52 1.41
CA LYS A 60 -0.18 -8.20 0.44
C LYS A 60 -0.40 -8.85 -0.92
N ALA A 61 -0.96 -10.07 -0.94
CA ALA A 61 -1.29 -10.76 -2.19
C ALA A 61 -2.46 -10.07 -2.93
N LEU A 62 -3.46 -9.58 -2.19
CA LEU A 62 -4.60 -8.85 -2.75
C LEU A 62 -4.25 -7.41 -3.16
N ASN A 63 -3.26 -6.81 -2.49
CA ASN A 63 -2.81 -5.44 -2.71
C ASN A 63 -1.30 -5.43 -3.00
N PRO A 64 -0.85 -6.00 -4.13
CA PRO A 64 0.56 -6.18 -4.39
C PRO A 64 1.29 -4.85 -4.57
N TYR A 65 2.61 -4.91 -4.39
CA TYR A 65 3.46 -3.73 -4.46
C TYR A 65 3.54 -3.12 -5.86
N PHE A 66 3.32 -3.91 -6.91
CA PHE A 66 3.42 -3.45 -8.28
C PHE A 66 2.15 -3.86 -9.02
N TYR A 67 1.51 -2.90 -9.68
CA TYR A 67 0.19 -3.06 -10.28
C TYR A 67 0.12 -4.18 -11.33
N VAL A 68 1.26 -4.53 -11.94
CA VAL A 68 1.36 -5.63 -12.91
C VAL A 68 1.04 -7.00 -12.30
N TYR A 69 1.18 -7.15 -10.97
CA TYR A 69 0.82 -8.36 -10.25
C TYR A 69 -0.68 -8.45 -9.95
N GLY A 70 -1.44 -7.42 -10.32
CA GLY A 70 -2.89 -7.33 -10.17
C GLY A 70 -3.35 -6.63 -8.91
N CYS A 71 -4.61 -6.85 -8.58
CA CYS A 71 -5.32 -6.26 -7.47
C CYS A 71 -6.44 -7.21 -7.02
N HIS A 72 -7.11 -6.85 -5.93
CA HIS A 72 -8.24 -7.62 -5.39
C HIS A 72 -9.34 -7.89 -6.44
N ALA A 73 -9.54 -6.98 -7.40
CA ALA A 73 -10.54 -7.13 -8.45
C ALA A 73 -10.20 -8.23 -9.47
N ASN A 74 -8.95 -8.72 -9.49
CA ASN A 74 -8.53 -9.86 -10.29
C ASN A 74 -8.80 -11.21 -9.58
N LEU A 75 -9.19 -11.22 -8.30
CA LEU A 75 -9.43 -12.44 -7.55
C LEU A 75 -10.70 -13.15 -8.05
N GLN A 76 -10.51 -14.29 -8.72
CA GLN A 76 -11.60 -15.18 -9.12
C GLN A 76 -11.67 -16.38 -8.19
N LEU A 77 -12.52 -16.27 -7.16
CA LEU A 77 -12.69 -17.32 -6.15
C LEU A 77 -13.15 -18.66 -6.75
N SER A 78 -13.89 -18.61 -7.87
CA SER A 78 -14.34 -19.81 -8.60
C SER A 78 -13.20 -20.66 -9.18
N LEU A 79 -12.03 -20.05 -9.43
CA LEU A 79 -10.86 -20.77 -9.95
C LEU A 79 -10.04 -21.44 -8.84
N ILE A 80 -10.30 -21.12 -7.57
CA ILE A 80 -9.52 -21.61 -6.43
C ILE A 80 -10.28 -22.77 -5.79
N PRO A 81 -9.77 -24.01 -5.84
CA PRO A 81 -10.44 -25.16 -5.23
C PRO A 81 -10.69 -24.94 -3.75
N ARG A 82 -11.94 -25.14 -3.31
CA ARG A 82 -12.37 -24.95 -1.90
C ARG A 82 -12.18 -23.53 -1.37
N ALA A 83 -12.15 -22.51 -2.23
CA ALA A 83 -12.06 -21.11 -1.82
C ALA A 83 -13.09 -20.72 -0.76
N GLU A 84 -14.34 -21.17 -0.91
CA GLU A 84 -15.40 -20.89 0.06
C GLU A 84 -15.04 -21.34 1.48
N ARG A 85 -14.47 -22.54 1.62
CA ARG A 85 -14.01 -23.05 2.93
C ARG A 85 -12.84 -22.24 3.46
N GLY A 86 -11.90 -21.88 2.59
CA GLY A 86 -10.79 -21.01 2.95
C GLY A 86 -11.24 -19.63 3.43
N LEU A 87 -12.25 -19.05 2.76
CA LEU A 87 -12.81 -17.76 3.13
C LEU A 87 -13.51 -17.77 4.48
N VAL A 88 -14.17 -18.87 4.87
CA VAL A 88 -14.72 -18.99 6.23
C VAL A 88 -13.59 -18.88 7.27
N VAL A 89 -12.48 -19.58 7.05
CA VAL A 89 -11.31 -19.51 7.94
C VAL A 89 -10.72 -18.09 7.99
N VAL A 90 -10.59 -17.43 6.83
CA VAL A 90 -10.10 -16.03 6.76
C VAL A 90 -11.04 -15.10 7.52
N LYS A 91 -12.36 -15.23 7.34
CA LYS A 91 -13.36 -14.44 8.07
C LYS A 91 -13.23 -14.63 9.58
N ASP A 92 -13.04 -15.86 10.03
CA ASP A 92 -12.87 -16.16 11.46
C ASP A 92 -11.56 -15.58 12.01
N TRP A 93 -10.46 -15.65 11.25
CA TRP A 93 -9.21 -14.98 11.63
C TRP A 93 -9.37 -13.46 11.69
N VAL A 94 -10.04 -12.85 10.71
CA VAL A 94 -10.29 -11.40 10.70
C VAL A 94 -11.14 -10.98 11.89
N ARG A 95 -12.24 -11.70 12.17
CA ARG A 95 -13.08 -11.46 13.36
C ARG A 95 -12.27 -11.61 14.64
N HIS A 96 -11.47 -12.67 14.75
CA HIS A 96 -10.61 -12.90 15.90
C HIS A 96 -9.61 -11.74 16.09
N MET A 97 -8.98 -11.27 15.01
CA MET A 97 -8.07 -10.12 15.06
C MET A 97 -8.79 -8.87 15.55
N ILE A 98 -10.00 -8.56 15.04
CA ILE A 98 -10.79 -7.42 15.51
C ILE A 98 -11.13 -7.54 17.00
N TYR A 99 -11.56 -8.71 17.47
CA TYR A 99 -11.97 -8.91 18.86
C TYR A 99 -10.80 -8.93 19.85
N THR A 100 -9.62 -9.34 19.41
CA THR A 100 -8.42 -9.42 20.26
C THR A 100 -7.51 -8.20 20.15
N ASN A 101 -7.78 -7.30 19.21
CA ASN A 101 -7.00 -6.07 19.07
C ASN A 101 -7.31 -5.12 20.22
N ASP A 102 -6.26 -4.77 20.99
CA ASP A 102 -6.37 -3.89 22.15
C ASP A 102 -5.39 -2.71 21.95
N PRO A 103 -5.89 -1.46 21.93
CA PRO A 103 -5.06 -0.29 21.71
C PRO A 103 -4.08 0.00 22.86
N TYR A 104 -4.35 -0.49 24.08
CA TYR A 104 -3.45 -0.33 25.22
C TYR A 104 -2.33 -1.36 25.24
N LYS A 105 -2.57 -2.56 24.67
CA LYS A 105 -1.57 -3.62 24.62
C LYS A 105 -0.64 -3.50 23.42
N TYR A 106 -1.15 -2.97 22.31
CA TYR A 106 -0.48 -3.01 21.00
C TYR A 106 -0.35 -1.62 20.36
N GLU A 107 -0.07 -0.58 21.13
CA GLU A 107 -0.08 0.82 20.71
C GLU A 107 0.49 1.07 19.29
N THR A 108 1.66 0.51 18.98
CA THR A 108 2.34 0.70 17.68
C THR A 108 1.78 -0.10 16.50
N THR A 109 1.08 -1.21 16.76
CA THR A 109 0.55 -2.11 15.70
C THR A 109 -0.97 -2.16 15.67
N PHE A 110 -1.62 -1.55 16.65
CA PHE A 110 -3.06 -1.57 16.85
C PHE A 110 -3.80 -1.04 15.62
N LEU A 111 -3.48 0.19 15.22
CA LEU A 111 -4.20 0.87 14.14
C LEU A 111 -4.00 0.18 12.80
N MET A 112 -2.78 -0.26 12.50
CA MET A 112 -2.47 -1.05 11.31
C MET A 112 -3.27 -2.36 11.29
N THR A 113 -3.28 -3.10 12.41
CA THR A 113 -3.99 -4.38 12.51
C THR A 113 -5.49 -4.20 12.38
N PHE A 114 -6.03 -3.15 13.01
CA PHE A 114 -7.43 -2.81 12.92
C PHE A 114 -7.83 -2.43 11.49
N LEU A 115 -7.10 -1.50 10.87
CA LEU A 115 -7.39 -1.01 9.52
C LEU A 115 -7.38 -2.14 8.49
N ARG A 116 -6.34 -2.99 8.50
CA ARG A 116 -6.26 -4.14 7.58
C ARG A 116 -7.39 -5.13 7.79
N SER A 117 -7.67 -5.48 9.05
CA SER A 117 -8.74 -6.41 9.37
C SER A 117 -10.09 -5.84 8.93
N ALA A 118 -10.34 -4.55 9.20
CA ALA A 118 -11.56 -3.87 8.79
C ALA A 118 -11.72 -3.81 7.26
N ILE A 119 -10.67 -3.50 6.49
CA ILE A 119 -10.71 -3.53 5.02
C ILE A 119 -11.13 -4.94 4.53
N LEU A 120 -10.42 -5.97 4.99
CA LEU A 120 -10.74 -7.37 4.64
C LEU A 120 -12.16 -7.77 5.08
N SER A 121 -12.64 -7.27 6.22
CA SER A 121 -14.01 -7.48 6.69
C SER A 121 -15.04 -6.92 5.72
N PHE A 122 -14.89 -5.66 5.31
CA PHE A 122 -15.86 -4.99 4.44
C PHE A 122 -15.86 -5.57 3.02
N ASP A 123 -14.70 -5.97 2.51
CA ASP A 123 -14.57 -6.60 1.18
C ASP A 123 -15.41 -7.90 1.06
N HIS A 124 -15.58 -8.64 2.16
CA HIS A 124 -16.19 -9.98 2.13
C HIS A 124 -17.56 -10.10 2.83
N ASN A 125 -17.90 -9.19 3.75
CA ASN A 125 -19.09 -9.34 4.61
C ASN A 125 -20.03 -8.13 4.59
N GLY A 126 -19.64 -7.00 3.97
CA GLY A 126 -20.50 -5.82 3.83
C GLY A 126 -21.11 -5.36 5.16
N ASN A 127 -22.43 -5.38 5.29
CA ASN A 127 -23.14 -4.94 6.49
C ASN A 127 -22.83 -5.80 7.74
N GLU A 128 -22.59 -7.10 7.59
CA GLU A 128 -22.28 -7.95 8.74
C GLU A 128 -20.96 -7.51 9.39
N ALA A 129 -20.00 -7.02 8.59
CA ALA A 129 -18.75 -6.46 9.10
C ALA A 129 -18.97 -5.28 10.04
N PHE A 130 -19.86 -4.36 9.65
CA PHE A 130 -20.21 -3.21 10.47
C PHE A 130 -20.74 -3.65 11.85
N ASP A 131 -21.64 -4.62 11.88
CA ASP A 131 -22.27 -5.08 13.12
C ASP A 131 -21.28 -5.73 14.09
N TYR A 132 -20.45 -6.67 13.63
CA TYR A 132 -19.53 -7.36 14.54
C TYR A 132 -18.35 -6.49 14.97
N ILE A 133 -17.87 -5.59 14.09
CA ILE A 133 -16.80 -4.64 14.45
C ILE A 133 -17.29 -3.69 15.54
N ASN A 134 -18.50 -3.14 15.43
CA ASN A 134 -19.05 -2.25 16.45
C ASN A 134 -19.26 -2.95 17.81
N ARG A 135 -19.41 -4.28 17.84
CA ARG A 135 -19.46 -5.08 19.06
C ARG A 135 -18.08 -5.42 19.63
N ALA A 136 -16.99 -5.13 18.91
CA ALA A 136 -15.65 -5.44 19.36
C ALA A 136 -15.28 -4.61 20.58
N ARG A 137 -14.49 -5.20 21.49
CA ARG A 137 -14.06 -4.54 22.73
C ARG A 137 -13.36 -3.21 22.45
N CYS A 138 -12.57 -3.13 21.38
CA CYS A 138 -11.89 -1.91 20.98
C CYS A 138 -12.80 -0.77 20.50
N MET A 139 -14.06 -1.06 20.18
CA MET A 139 -15.09 -0.06 19.82
C MET A 139 -15.95 0.37 21.02
N ALA A 140 -15.99 -0.45 22.08
CA ALA A 140 -16.85 -0.26 23.24
C ALA A 140 -16.15 0.40 24.45
N TYR A 141 -14.90 0.87 24.30
CA TYR A 141 -14.21 1.56 25.39
C TYR A 141 -14.97 2.82 25.82
N LYS A 142 -15.30 2.91 27.11
CA LYS A 142 -15.85 4.14 27.71
C LYS A 142 -14.86 5.30 27.66
N ARG A 143 -13.57 5.00 27.69
CA ARG A 143 -12.44 5.94 27.64
C ARG A 143 -11.36 5.35 26.73
N PRO A 144 -11.39 5.57 25.41
CA PRO A 144 -10.30 5.13 24.54
C PRO A 144 -9.02 5.96 24.80
N PRO A 145 -7.84 5.53 24.31
CA PRO A 145 -6.62 6.33 24.40
C PRO A 145 -6.82 7.72 23.80
N LEU A 146 -6.31 8.75 24.46
CA LEU A 146 -6.51 10.15 24.05
C LEU A 146 -5.97 10.42 22.64
N SER A 147 -4.87 9.76 22.25
CA SER A 147 -4.31 9.84 20.89
C SER A 147 -5.28 9.34 19.80
N LEU A 148 -6.27 8.53 20.14
CA LEU A 148 -7.31 8.05 19.22
C LEU A 148 -8.61 8.87 19.29
N ILE A 149 -8.62 9.96 20.07
CA ILE A 149 -9.74 10.88 20.18
C ILE A 149 -9.38 12.17 19.44
N ARG A 150 -10.22 12.57 18.48
CA ARG A 150 -10.12 13.88 17.84
C ARG A 150 -11.19 14.81 18.40
N VAL A 151 -10.84 16.10 18.52
CA VAL A 151 -11.81 17.15 18.89
C VAL A 151 -12.43 17.72 17.61
N TRP A 152 -13.75 17.77 17.56
CA TRP A 152 -14.49 18.39 16.46
C TRP A 152 -15.74 19.09 16.96
N SER A 153 -15.85 20.40 16.70
CA SER A 153 -17.01 21.19 17.12
C SER A 153 -17.34 21.01 18.62
N ASN A 154 -16.30 21.04 19.47
CA ASN A 154 -16.38 20.80 20.92
C ASN A 154 -16.85 19.39 21.34
N GLN A 155 -16.82 18.42 20.41
CA GLN A 155 -17.13 17.03 20.70
C GLN A 155 -15.91 16.13 20.49
N ASN A 156 -15.75 15.17 21.39
CA ASN A 156 -14.73 14.14 21.30
C ASN A 156 -15.23 12.99 20.41
N VAL A 157 -14.56 12.78 19.27
CA VAL A 157 -14.88 11.73 18.32
C VAL A 157 -13.78 10.68 18.33
N TYR A 158 -14.17 9.42 18.51
CA TYR A 158 -13.24 8.30 18.46
C TYR A 158 -12.94 7.92 17.00
N ILE A 159 -11.68 8.02 16.57
CA ILE A 159 -11.32 7.93 15.15
C ILE A 159 -11.62 6.57 14.51
N LEU A 160 -11.72 5.49 15.29
CA LEU A 160 -12.12 4.20 14.72
C LEU A 160 -13.57 4.21 14.24
N LYS A 161 -14.44 5.01 14.86
CA LYS A 161 -15.81 5.19 14.36
C LYS A 161 -15.81 5.91 13.02
N ASP A 162 -14.92 6.89 12.85
CA ASP A 162 -14.75 7.56 11.56
C ASP A 162 -14.29 6.59 10.48
N LEU A 163 -13.27 5.76 10.79
CA LEU A 163 -12.78 4.74 9.87
C LEU A 163 -13.87 3.75 9.46
N ILE A 164 -14.61 3.19 10.42
CA ILE A 164 -15.64 2.20 10.15
C ILE A 164 -16.81 2.82 9.37
N ASN A 165 -17.20 4.05 9.68
CA ASN A 165 -18.21 4.78 8.90
C ASN A 165 -17.75 5.04 7.46
N ALA A 166 -16.47 5.35 7.26
CA ALA A 166 -15.88 5.56 5.95
C ALA A 166 -15.86 4.26 5.12
N LEU A 167 -15.40 3.15 5.71
CA LEU A 167 -15.36 1.85 5.04
C LEU A 167 -16.77 1.30 4.74
N HIS A 168 -17.75 1.53 5.63
CA HIS A 168 -19.13 1.10 5.41
C HIS A 168 -19.83 1.86 4.28
N GLY A 169 -19.54 3.16 4.14
CA GLY A 169 -20.01 3.95 3.00
C GLY A 169 -21.51 4.26 2.95
N VAL A 170 -22.30 3.89 3.98
CA VAL A 170 -23.76 4.09 3.99
C VAL A 170 -24.16 5.49 4.45
N GLN A 171 -23.43 6.07 5.41
CA GLN A 171 -23.76 7.36 5.99
C GLN A 171 -23.45 8.51 5.03
N PRO A 172 -24.26 9.59 4.96
CA PRO A 172 -23.94 10.76 4.14
C PRO A 172 -22.57 11.39 4.46
N SER A 173 -22.15 11.31 5.73
CA SER A 173 -20.85 11.82 6.20
C SER A 173 -19.69 10.83 6.06
N CYS A 174 -19.86 9.65 5.44
CA CYS A 174 -18.81 8.62 5.36
C CYS A 174 -17.50 9.14 4.73
N LEU A 175 -17.58 9.98 3.70
CA LEU A 175 -16.38 10.56 3.07
C LEU A 175 -15.72 11.58 3.98
N SER A 176 -16.49 12.49 4.58
CA SER A 176 -15.97 13.48 5.51
C SER A 176 -15.31 12.83 6.73
N THR A 177 -15.93 11.79 7.30
CA THR A 177 -15.36 11.02 8.41
C THR A 177 -14.07 10.32 8.00
N GLY A 178 -14.01 9.71 6.81
CA GLY A 178 -12.77 9.13 6.28
C GLY A 178 -11.64 10.14 6.12
N VAL A 179 -11.92 11.33 5.57
CA VAL A 179 -10.94 12.43 5.48
C VAL A 179 -10.47 12.87 6.86
N MET A 180 -11.38 12.99 7.83
CA MET A 180 -11.04 13.37 9.20
C MET A 180 -10.22 12.31 9.94
N PHE A 181 -10.48 11.02 9.68
CA PHE A 181 -9.64 9.93 10.16
C PHE A 181 -8.19 10.08 9.66
N VAL A 182 -8.00 10.22 8.34
CA VAL A 182 -6.66 10.39 7.76
C VAL A 182 -6.00 11.65 8.32
N LYS A 183 -6.75 12.76 8.43
CA LYS A 183 -6.23 14.03 8.96
C LYS A 183 -5.69 13.85 10.38
N HIS A 184 -6.44 13.19 11.24
CA HIS A 184 -6.04 12.94 12.63
C HIS A 184 -4.81 12.03 12.72
N VAL A 185 -4.77 10.94 11.96
CA VAL A 185 -3.61 10.03 11.91
C VAL A 185 -2.32 10.77 11.54
N VAL A 186 -2.39 11.70 10.58
CA VAL A 186 -1.24 12.48 10.11
C VAL A 186 -0.86 13.60 11.08
N ALA A 187 -1.84 14.26 11.68
CA ALA A 187 -1.63 15.36 12.63
C ALA A 187 -1.01 14.86 13.94
N GLU A 188 -1.56 13.78 14.50
CA GLU A 188 -1.07 13.17 15.75
C GLU A 188 0.09 12.17 15.52
N MET A 189 0.58 12.06 14.29
CA MET A 189 1.67 11.14 13.90
C MET A 189 1.44 9.72 14.44
N LEU A 190 0.22 9.20 14.28
CA LEU A 190 -0.11 7.87 14.78
C LEU A 190 0.61 6.78 13.96
N PRO A 191 1.26 5.80 14.62
CA PRO A 191 1.91 4.70 13.92
C PRO A 191 0.93 3.95 13.01
N ILE A 192 1.17 3.99 11.70
CA ILE A 192 0.30 3.36 10.72
C ILE A 192 1.10 2.80 9.56
N ASN A 193 0.68 1.64 9.05
CA ASN A 193 1.29 1.11 7.85
C ASN A 193 0.85 1.92 6.63
N ILE A 194 1.82 2.31 5.82
CA ILE A 194 1.55 3.18 4.68
C ILE A 194 0.76 2.46 3.58
N ASN A 195 0.87 1.14 3.42
CA ASN A 195 0.15 0.45 2.34
C ASN A 195 -1.38 0.47 2.55
N PRO A 196 -1.93 0.01 3.70
CA PRO A 196 -3.36 0.14 3.95
C PRO A 196 -3.86 1.58 4.01
N LEU A 197 -3.00 2.53 4.41
CA LEU A 197 -3.34 3.95 4.36
C LEU A 197 -3.47 4.43 2.91
N CYS A 198 -2.58 4.03 2.01
CA CYS A 198 -2.71 4.29 0.56
C CYS A 198 -4.03 3.72 0.04
N ASP A 199 -4.35 2.47 0.36
CA ASP A 199 -5.56 1.80 -0.15
C ASP A 199 -6.84 2.53 0.33
N LEU A 200 -6.88 2.99 1.58
CA LEU A 200 -7.94 3.84 2.11
C LEU A 200 -8.03 5.19 1.36
N ILE A 201 -6.89 5.83 1.09
CA ILE A 201 -6.83 7.11 0.38
C ILE A 201 -7.33 6.95 -1.07
N GLU A 202 -6.92 5.89 -1.77
CA GLU A 202 -7.41 5.56 -3.11
C GLU A 202 -8.94 5.37 -3.12
N MET A 203 -9.46 4.62 -2.14
CA MET A 203 -10.91 4.43 -1.98
C MET A 203 -11.64 5.76 -1.73
N LEU A 204 -11.09 6.65 -0.88
CA LEU A 204 -11.66 7.97 -0.63
C LEU A 204 -11.63 8.87 -1.88
N CYS A 205 -10.52 8.88 -2.62
CA CYS A 205 -10.41 9.62 -3.89
C CYS A 205 -11.48 9.17 -4.89
N GLY A 206 -11.57 7.86 -5.14
CA GLY A 206 -12.57 7.32 -6.07
C GLY A 206 -14.00 7.59 -5.60
N SER A 207 -14.27 7.43 -4.30
CA SER A 207 -15.60 7.70 -3.75
C SER A 207 -16.00 9.18 -3.83
N LEU A 208 -15.06 10.11 -3.61
CA LEU A 208 -15.28 11.55 -3.78
C LEU A 208 -15.60 11.89 -5.23
N VAL A 209 -14.87 11.30 -6.19
CA VAL A 209 -15.12 11.47 -7.62
C VAL A 209 -16.54 11.01 -7.98
N LEU A 210 -16.89 9.76 -7.67
CA LEU A 210 -18.22 9.23 -8.01
C LEU A 210 -19.34 10.02 -7.33
N SER A 211 -19.22 10.28 -6.03
CA SER A 211 -20.27 10.97 -5.27
C SER A 211 -20.52 12.38 -5.82
N LYS A 212 -19.45 13.11 -6.19
CA LYS A 212 -19.57 14.45 -6.77
C LYS A 212 -20.23 14.40 -8.15
N TRP A 213 -19.84 13.46 -9.01
CA TRP A 213 -20.42 13.33 -10.35
C TRP A 213 -21.90 12.93 -10.35
N LEU A 214 -22.26 11.97 -9.48
CA LEU A 214 -23.64 11.55 -9.30
C LEU A 214 -24.51 12.70 -8.77
N GLN A 215 -23.99 13.52 -7.85
CA GLN A 215 -24.72 14.70 -7.35
C GLN A 215 -24.88 15.80 -8.40
N LEU A 216 -23.85 16.04 -9.21
CA LEU A 216 -23.87 17.14 -10.20
C LEU A 216 -24.63 16.80 -11.48
N THR A 217 -24.58 15.54 -11.92
CA THR A 217 -25.06 15.17 -13.26
C THR A 217 -25.98 13.96 -13.30
N SER A 218 -26.16 13.26 -12.17
CA SER A 218 -26.84 11.95 -12.11
C SER A 218 -26.26 10.88 -13.05
N THR A 219 -25.03 11.11 -13.54
CA THR A 219 -24.32 10.23 -14.48
C THR A 219 -22.84 10.14 -14.09
N LEU A 220 -22.13 9.17 -14.67
CA LEU A 220 -20.67 9.03 -14.59
C LEU A 220 -20.00 9.28 -15.95
N HIS A 221 -20.62 10.09 -16.83
CA HIS A 221 -20.05 10.42 -18.14
C HIS A 221 -18.73 11.18 -17.97
N ASP A 222 -17.69 10.77 -18.71
CA ASP A 222 -16.31 11.23 -18.65
C ASP A 222 -15.56 10.94 -17.34
N VAL A 223 -16.06 10.04 -16.49
CA VAL A 223 -15.29 9.62 -15.31
C VAL A 223 -14.17 8.69 -15.75
N ILE A 224 -12.92 9.07 -15.43
CA ILE A 224 -11.71 8.31 -15.74
C ILE A 224 -11.12 7.74 -14.44
N LEU A 225 -11.15 6.42 -14.27
CA LEU A 225 -10.63 5.74 -13.08
C LEU A 225 -10.08 4.34 -13.42
N PRO A 226 -9.19 3.78 -12.57
CA PRO A 226 -8.76 2.39 -12.69
C PRO A 226 -9.94 1.41 -12.61
N LYS A 227 -9.85 0.30 -13.35
CA LYS A 227 -10.84 -0.79 -13.34
C LYS A 227 -11.14 -1.26 -11.93
N SER A 228 -10.10 -1.47 -11.14
CA SER A 228 -10.17 -1.92 -9.74
C SER A 228 -11.03 -1.00 -8.88
N TRP A 229 -10.83 0.31 -9.01
CA TRP A 229 -11.62 1.31 -8.29
C TRP A 229 -13.08 1.29 -8.75
N LEU A 230 -13.32 1.26 -10.06
CA LEU A 230 -14.69 1.26 -10.59
C LEU A 230 -15.46 0.00 -10.15
N LEU A 231 -14.84 -1.17 -10.20
CA LEU A 231 -15.48 -2.43 -9.74
C LEU A 231 -15.87 -2.35 -8.27
N TYR A 232 -14.98 -1.83 -7.42
CA TYR A 232 -15.27 -1.64 -6.00
C TYR A 232 -16.41 -0.64 -5.78
N LEU A 233 -16.33 0.53 -6.43
CA LEU A 233 -17.21 1.67 -6.13
C LEU A 233 -18.61 1.57 -6.77
N THR A 234 -18.76 0.77 -7.83
CA THR A 234 -20.03 0.66 -8.58
C THR A 234 -20.90 -0.53 -8.18
N LYS A 235 -20.43 -1.41 -7.27
CA LYS A 235 -21.14 -2.62 -6.84
C LYS A 235 -22.58 -2.35 -6.37
N ASP A 236 -22.80 -1.27 -5.64
CA ASP A 236 -24.10 -0.89 -5.06
C ASP A 236 -24.52 0.55 -5.45
N ILE A 237 -24.19 0.98 -6.67
CA ILE A 237 -24.30 2.38 -7.09
C ILE A 237 -25.71 2.98 -6.93
N LYS A 238 -26.79 2.21 -7.18
CA LYS A 238 -28.17 2.72 -7.04
C LYS A 238 -28.59 2.95 -5.59
N GLN A 239 -27.95 2.28 -4.64
CA GLN A 239 -28.27 2.43 -3.21
C GLN A 239 -27.50 3.59 -2.57
N GLN A 240 -26.61 4.24 -3.32
CA GLN A 240 -25.81 5.34 -2.79
C GLN A 240 -26.66 6.59 -2.59
N LYS A 241 -26.78 6.99 -1.32
CA LYS A 241 -27.33 8.29 -0.94
C LYS A 241 -26.32 9.39 -1.30
N PRO A 242 -26.77 10.65 -1.49
CA PRO A 242 -25.87 11.79 -1.59
C PRO A 242 -24.92 11.83 -0.38
N ARG A 243 -23.62 12.00 -0.65
CA ARG A 243 -22.56 12.01 0.36
C ARG A 243 -21.92 13.39 0.43
N ASP A 244 -21.48 13.80 1.61
CA ASP A 244 -20.77 15.05 1.79
C ASP A 244 -19.41 15.00 1.09
N THR A 245 -19.24 15.80 0.04
CA THR A 245 -17.98 15.91 -0.70
C THR A 245 -17.18 17.15 -0.33
N ARG A 246 -17.61 17.99 0.63
CA ARG A 246 -17.02 19.33 0.85
C ARG A 246 -15.55 19.30 1.26
N LEU A 247 -15.08 18.21 1.86
CA LEU A 247 -13.70 18.09 2.34
C LEU A 247 -12.67 17.69 1.27
N TYR A 248 -13.01 17.67 -0.02
CA TYR A 248 -12.05 17.29 -1.08
C TYR A 248 -10.82 18.20 -1.14
N SER A 249 -10.96 19.51 -0.90
CA SER A 249 -9.83 20.46 -0.96
C SER A 249 -8.86 20.28 0.24
N PRO A 250 -9.34 20.27 1.51
CA PRO A 250 -8.48 19.89 2.65
C PRO A 250 -7.87 18.49 2.51
N PHE A 251 -8.58 17.56 1.88
CA PHE A 251 -8.04 16.23 1.63
C PHE A 251 -6.87 16.23 0.64
N VAL A 252 -6.92 17.05 -0.41
CA VAL A 252 -5.80 17.23 -1.34
C VAL A 252 -4.58 17.84 -0.65
N GLU A 253 -4.76 18.83 0.23
CA GLU A 253 -3.67 19.39 1.05
C GLU A 253 -3.00 18.31 1.90
N LEU A 254 -3.82 17.50 2.57
CA LEU A 254 -3.36 16.41 3.42
C LEU A 254 -2.59 15.34 2.62
N MET A 255 -3.07 15.00 1.43
CA MET A 255 -2.37 14.06 0.53
C MET A 255 -1.03 14.63 0.03
N LEU A 256 -0.97 15.93 -0.28
CA LEU A 256 0.27 16.60 -0.67
C LEU A 256 1.27 16.66 0.49
N LEU A 257 0.80 16.88 1.72
CA LEU A 257 1.63 16.82 2.92
C LEU A 257 2.22 15.41 3.11
N LEU A 258 1.39 14.37 3.02
CA LEU A 258 1.84 12.98 3.10
C LEU A 258 2.84 12.63 1.99
N LEU A 259 2.57 13.05 0.75
CA LEU A 259 3.48 12.87 -0.38
C LEU A 259 4.84 13.53 -0.12
N SER A 260 4.84 14.75 0.42
CA SER A 260 6.06 15.46 0.83
C SER A 260 6.84 14.68 1.90
N ARG A 261 6.17 14.21 2.96
CA ARG A 261 6.81 13.42 4.04
C ARG A 261 7.42 12.11 3.52
N MET A 262 6.71 11.40 2.64
CA MET A 262 7.23 10.17 2.03
C MET A 262 8.41 10.41 1.08
N HIS A 263 8.43 11.54 0.36
CA HIS A 263 9.47 11.85 -0.61
C HIS A 263 10.75 12.39 0.03
N THR A 264 10.60 13.25 1.03
CA THR A 264 11.71 13.94 1.71
C THR A 264 12.23 13.21 2.94
N ASP A 265 11.50 12.18 3.39
CA ASP A 265 11.73 11.47 4.65
C ASP A 265 11.57 12.33 5.92
N ALA A 266 11.14 13.59 5.79
CA ALA A 266 10.91 14.47 6.92
C ALA A 266 9.61 14.09 7.66
N HIS A 267 9.68 13.92 8.98
CA HIS A 267 8.55 13.58 9.85
C HIS A 267 7.81 12.30 9.42
N SER A 268 8.54 11.31 8.90
CA SER A 268 8.00 10.05 8.40
C SER A 268 7.99 8.94 9.47
N GLU A 269 8.34 9.23 10.73
CA GLU A 269 8.65 8.23 11.75
C GLU A 269 7.44 7.34 12.11
N HIS A 270 6.25 7.91 11.99
CA HIS A 270 4.97 7.25 12.21
C HIS A 270 4.50 6.41 11.03
N LEU A 271 5.06 6.61 9.83
CA LEU A 271 4.71 5.84 8.65
C LEU A 271 5.54 4.56 8.63
N LEU A 272 4.85 3.42 8.71
CA LEU A 272 5.46 2.10 8.77
C LEU A 272 5.38 1.40 7.41
N PHE A 273 6.51 0.91 6.91
CA PHE A 273 6.59 -0.01 5.78
C PHE A 273 7.10 -1.36 6.28
N GLU A 274 6.33 -2.43 6.10
CA GLU A 274 6.67 -3.78 6.60
C GLU A 274 7.07 -3.82 8.10
N ASN A 275 6.32 -3.07 8.93
CA ASN A 275 6.57 -2.91 10.37
C ASN A 275 7.91 -2.22 10.72
N ARG A 276 8.50 -1.51 9.76
CA ARG A 276 9.70 -0.68 9.95
C ARG A 276 9.36 0.75 9.60
N THR A 277 9.98 1.70 10.30
CA THR A 277 9.84 3.12 9.95
C THR A 277 10.30 3.37 8.52
N LEU A 278 9.57 4.25 7.81
CA LEU A 278 9.86 4.60 6.42
C LEU A 278 11.29 5.09 6.21
N SER A 279 11.82 5.86 7.16
CA SER A 279 13.20 6.38 7.16
C SER A 279 14.29 5.31 7.15
N ARG A 280 13.96 4.09 7.57
CA ARG A 280 14.89 2.94 7.56
C ARG A 280 14.70 2.03 6.35
N SER A 281 13.66 2.25 5.55
CA SER A 281 13.36 1.46 4.37
C SER A 281 14.00 2.06 3.12
N SER A 282 14.39 1.21 2.17
CA SER A 282 14.62 1.67 0.80
C SER A 282 13.38 2.41 0.30
N SER A 283 13.59 3.56 -0.34
CA SER A 283 12.61 4.54 -0.82
C SER A 283 11.18 4.00 -1.05
N PRO A 284 10.13 4.66 -0.54
CA PRO A 284 8.73 4.26 -0.68
C PRO A 284 8.16 4.55 -2.08
N ILE A 285 8.91 4.14 -3.11
CA ILE A 285 8.69 4.47 -4.53
C ILE A 285 7.25 4.21 -4.97
N ARG A 286 6.70 3.06 -4.58
CA ARG A 286 5.31 2.68 -4.87
C ARG A 286 4.33 3.67 -4.27
N ASN A 287 4.52 4.06 -3.02
CA ASN A 287 3.52 4.82 -2.29
C ASN A 287 3.51 6.28 -2.75
N VAL A 288 4.68 6.83 -3.08
CA VAL A 288 4.81 8.10 -3.81
C VAL A 288 4.04 8.04 -5.13
N PHE A 289 4.25 6.98 -5.92
CA PHE A 289 3.53 6.78 -7.19
C PHE A 289 2.00 6.71 -7.00
N ILE A 290 1.52 5.93 -6.03
CA ILE A 290 0.09 5.80 -5.72
C ILE A 290 -0.53 7.16 -5.38
N PHE A 291 0.12 7.94 -4.53
CA PHE A 291 -0.36 9.27 -4.16
C PHE A 291 -0.41 10.22 -5.36
N CYS A 292 0.64 10.26 -6.18
CA CYS A 292 0.65 11.06 -7.40
C CYS A 292 -0.51 10.69 -8.33
N ARG A 293 -0.71 9.38 -8.57
CA ARG A 293 -1.81 8.87 -9.39
C ARG A 293 -3.17 9.27 -8.81
N ALA A 294 -3.40 9.01 -7.53
CA ALA A 294 -4.68 9.29 -6.87
C ALA A 294 -5.03 10.80 -6.87
N LEU A 295 -4.04 11.67 -6.58
CA LEU A 295 -4.19 13.12 -6.66
C LEU A 295 -4.57 13.56 -8.08
N CYS A 296 -3.84 13.09 -9.09
CA CYS A 296 -4.09 13.49 -10.48
C CYS A 296 -5.45 12.99 -10.97
N LEU A 297 -5.85 11.76 -10.64
CA LEU A 297 -7.18 11.23 -10.97
C LEU A 297 -8.30 12.02 -10.28
N LEU A 298 -8.12 12.43 -9.02
CA LEU A 298 -9.08 13.32 -8.35
C LEU A 298 -9.19 14.66 -9.08
N GLY A 299 -8.07 15.31 -9.42
CA GLY A 299 -8.06 16.58 -10.14
C GLY A 299 -8.59 16.50 -11.58
N LEU A 300 -8.35 15.38 -12.28
CA LEU A 300 -8.87 15.11 -13.62
C LEU A 300 -10.40 15.14 -13.60
N ASN A 301 -10.98 14.39 -12.67
CA ASN A 301 -12.42 14.20 -12.59
C ASN A 301 -13.18 15.37 -11.94
N VAL A 302 -12.61 16.11 -10.98
CA VAL A 302 -13.31 17.21 -10.28
C VAL A 302 -13.50 18.46 -11.15
N ARG A 303 -12.71 18.62 -12.22
CA ARG A 303 -12.77 19.76 -13.18
C ARG A 303 -12.70 21.16 -12.54
N ASN A 304 -12.02 21.29 -11.41
CA ASN A 304 -11.75 22.58 -10.75
C ASN A 304 -10.32 23.05 -11.11
N PRO A 305 -10.13 24.21 -11.78
CA PRO A 305 -8.81 24.72 -12.15
C PRO A 305 -7.88 25.00 -10.95
N GLU A 306 -8.39 25.63 -9.90
CA GLU A 306 -7.61 25.95 -8.69
C GLU A 306 -7.09 24.67 -8.01
N LEU A 307 -7.92 23.63 -7.93
CA LEU A 307 -7.53 22.33 -7.40
C LEU A 307 -6.42 21.70 -8.24
N ARG A 308 -6.54 21.77 -9.57
CA ARG A 308 -5.55 21.23 -10.51
C ARG A 308 -4.22 21.96 -10.39
N ASP A 309 -4.24 23.28 -10.30
CA ASP A 309 -3.05 24.08 -10.08
C ASP A 309 -2.41 23.77 -8.72
N LYS A 310 -3.22 23.62 -7.67
CA LYS A 310 -2.72 23.23 -6.35
C LYS A 310 -2.03 21.87 -6.35
N ILE A 311 -2.64 20.86 -6.99
CA ILE A 311 -2.04 19.53 -7.17
C ILE A 311 -0.73 19.66 -7.96
N ARG A 312 -0.74 20.42 -9.06
CA ARG A 312 0.44 20.61 -9.90
C ARG A 312 1.59 21.21 -9.11
N HIS A 313 1.39 22.38 -8.52
CA HIS A 313 2.42 23.06 -7.73
C HIS A 313 2.91 22.17 -6.59
N GLY A 314 1.99 21.51 -5.87
CA GLY A 314 2.33 20.63 -4.75
C GLY A 314 3.22 19.45 -5.15
N ILE A 315 2.92 18.77 -6.26
CA ILE A 315 3.75 17.66 -6.76
C ILE A 315 5.09 18.16 -7.29
N THR A 316 5.09 19.21 -8.12
CA THR A 316 6.33 19.69 -8.78
C THR A 316 7.30 20.37 -7.82
N ALA A 317 6.79 20.97 -6.72
CA ALA A 317 7.62 21.60 -5.69
C ALA A 317 8.49 20.59 -4.92
N LEU A 318 8.17 19.30 -5.01
CA LEU A 318 8.97 18.22 -4.40
C LEU A 318 10.21 17.86 -5.22
N LYS A 319 10.32 18.33 -6.47
CA LYS A 319 11.53 18.18 -7.28
C LYS A 319 12.65 19.09 -6.75
N LYS A 320 13.21 18.77 -5.58
CA LYS A 320 14.34 19.48 -4.98
C LYS A 320 15.61 18.66 -5.15
N GLY A 321 16.61 19.24 -5.79
CA GLY A 321 17.94 18.65 -5.97
C GLY A 321 18.14 17.89 -7.28
N SER A 322 19.36 17.42 -7.48
CA SER A 322 19.83 16.70 -8.67
C SER A 322 19.72 15.17 -8.57
N LEU A 323 19.06 14.67 -7.51
CA LEU A 323 18.93 13.23 -7.32
C LEU A 323 18.07 12.63 -8.44
N PRO A 324 18.51 11.52 -9.05
CA PRO A 324 17.74 10.87 -10.09
C PRO A 324 16.42 10.35 -9.51
N LEU A 325 15.30 10.79 -10.09
CA LEU A 325 13.97 10.31 -9.71
C LEU A 325 13.74 8.91 -10.31
N PRO A 326 13.14 7.97 -9.55
CA PRO A 326 12.67 6.71 -10.08
C PRO A 326 11.75 6.90 -11.29
N SER A 327 11.97 6.10 -12.33
CA SER A 327 11.20 6.14 -13.58
C SER A 327 9.70 5.98 -13.37
N LEU A 328 9.29 5.29 -12.29
CA LEU A 328 7.90 5.03 -11.96
C LEU A 328 7.10 6.33 -11.75
N TYR A 329 7.69 7.37 -11.16
CA TYR A 329 6.98 8.62 -10.87
C TYR A 329 7.69 9.89 -11.35
N CYS A 330 8.83 9.79 -12.03
CA CYS A 330 9.57 10.96 -12.53
C CYS A 330 8.68 11.89 -13.38
N ARG A 331 7.81 11.32 -14.23
CA ARG A 331 6.91 12.08 -15.11
C ARG A 331 5.97 13.01 -14.35
N TYR A 332 5.58 12.66 -13.12
CA TYR A 332 4.73 13.52 -12.30
C TYR A 332 5.50 14.75 -11.79
N PHE A 333 6.74 14.56 -11.36
CA PHE A 333 7.57 15.63 -10.80
C PHE A 333 8.15 16.55 -11.88
N GLU A 334 8.31 16.03 -13.09
CA GLU A 334 8.82 16.76 -14.27
C GLU A 334 7.72 17.52 -15.03
N ALA A 335 6.46 17.34 -14.65
CA ALA A 335 5.34 17.97 -15.33
C ALA A 335 5.37 19.51 -15.19
N THR A 336 5.46 20.22 -16.31
CA THR A 336 5.42 21.70 -16.35
C THR A 336 4.00 22.26 -16.34
N GLN A 337 3.03 21.48 -16.84
CA GLN A 337 1.64 21.86 -16.99
C GLN A 337 0.71 20.74 -16.54
N TRP A 338 -0.54 21.08 -16.22
CA TRP A 338 -1.55 20.10 -15.79
C TRP A 338 -1.74 18.97 -16.81
N GLY A 339 -1.69 19.29 -18.11
CA GLY A 339 -1.80 18.28 -19.18
C GLY A 339 -0.75 17.17 -19.08
N HIS A 340 0.46 17.46 -18.61
CA HIS A 340 1.49 16.43 -18.41
C HIS A 340 1.18 15.53 -17.20
N LEU A 341 0.62 16.09 -16.12
CA LEU A 341 0.16 15.30 -14.97
C LEU A 341 -1.03 14.40 -15.32
N ALA A 342 -1.99 14.97 -16.06
CA ALA A 342 -3.13 14.24 -16.60
C ALA A 342 -2.66 13.04 -17.43
N LEU A 343 -1.78 13.28 -18.40
CA LEU A 343 -1.22 12.24 -19.26
C LEU A 343 -0.43 11.19 -18.46
N ALA A 344 0.37 11.61 -17.49
CA ALA A 344 1.10 10.70 -16.62
C ALA A 344 0.16 9.80 -15.79
N ALA A 345 -0.97 10.33 -15.32
CA ALA A 345 -1.99 9.57 -14.60
C ALA A 345 -2.73 8.58 -15.50
N GLU A 346 -3.16 9.02 -16.68
CA GLU A 346 -3.84 8.17 -17.67
C GLU A 346 -2.97 7.00 -18.13
N GLN A 347 -1.66 7.24 -18.35
CA GLN A 347 -0.70 6.23 -18.78
C GLN A 347 -0.09 5.41 -17.63
N SER A 348 -0.43 5.72 -16.39
CA SER A 348 0.23 5.13 -15.19
C SER A 348 0.11 3.61 -15.09
N ILE A 349 -0.89 3.03 -15.75
CA ILE A 349 -1.20 1.59 -15.76
C ILE A 349 -1.31 1.04 -17.19
N MET A 350 -0.79 1.75 -18.20
CA MET A 350 -0.90 1.36 -19.61
C MET A 350 -0.33 -0.03 -19.91
N ASP A 351 0.75 -0.42 -19.22
CA ASP A 351 1.42 -1.71 -19.40
C ASP A 351 0.90 -2.81 -18.46
N SER A 352 -0.17 -2.51 -17.70
CA SER A 352 -0.74 -3.45 -16.74
C SER A 352 -1.68 -4.44 -17.45
N PRO A 353 -1.41 -5.76 -17.40
CA PRO A 353 -2.38 -6.73 -17.90
C PRO A 353 -3.58 -6.92 -16.94
N MET A 354 -3.50 -6.39 -15.72
CA MET A 354 -4.42 -6.72 -14.63
C MET A 354 -5.34 -5.58 -14.20
N ASP A 355 -4.92 -4.33 -14.34
CA ASP A 355 -5.72 -3.15 -13.98
C ASP A 355 -5.60 -2.11 -15.10
N GLU A 356 -6.67 -1.93 -15.87
CA GLU A 356 -6.72 -1.00 -17.00
C GLU A 356 -7.32 0.35 -16.55
N MET A 357 -6.97 1.43 -17.25
CA MET A 357 -7.63 2.72 -17.06
C MET A 357 -8.92 2.76 -17.89
N PHE A 358 -10.04 3.16 -17.28
CA PHE A 358 -11.34 3.22 -17.96
C PHE A 358 -11.92 4.62 -17.95
N GLN A 359 -12.48 5.04 -19.09
CA GLN A 359 -13.37 6.19 -19.19
C GLN A 359 -14.81 5.70 -19.37
N LEU A 360 -15.69 6.11 -18.46
CA LEU A 360 -17.11 5.81 -18.52
C LEU A 360 -17.81 6.83 -19.41
N LEU A 361 -18.57 6.36 -20.40
CA LEU A 361 -19.26 7.20 -21.34
C LEU A 361 -20.74 6.84 -21.38
N TRP A 362 -21.58 7.80 -20.97
CA TRP A 362 -23.03 7.64 -21.08
C TRP A 362 -23.50 7.75 -22.54
N GLU A 363 -24.20 6.72 -23.01
CA GLU A 363 -24.68 6.58 -24.40
C GLU A 363 -25.46 7.82 -24.88
N ALA A 364 -26.39 8.33 -24.05
CA ALA A 364 -27.25 9.45 -24.42
C ALA A 364 -26.50 10.79 -24.63
N LYS A 365 -25.27 10.92 -24.12
CA LYS A 365 -24.40 12.10 -24.31
C LYS A 365 -23.41 11.93 -25.45
N MET A 366 -23.30 10.76 -26.05
CA MET A 366 -22.35 10.53 -27.14
C MET A 366 -22.77 11.30 -28.39
N ARG A 367 -21.87 12.15 -28.88
CA ARG A 367 -21.98 12.81 -30.18
C ARG A 367 -20.65 12.61 -30.92
N GLY A 368 -20.67 11.91 -32.05
CA GLY A 368 -19.50 11.76 -32.94
C GLY A 368 -18.59 10.56 -32.64
N SER A 369 -17.47 10.51 -33.37
CA SER A 369 -16.48 9.43 -33.27
C SER A 369 -15.61 9.59 -32.02
N LEU A 370 -15.40 8.48 -31.32
CA LEU A 370 -14.62 8.45 -30.08
C LEU A 370 -13.17 8.11 -30.40
N PHE A 371 -12.27 9.07 -30.21
CA PHE A 371 -10.84 8.78 -30.15
C PHE A 371 -10.47 8.47 -28.71
N ALA A 372 -10.08 7.22 -28.45
CA ALA A 372 -9.57 6.83 -27.15
C ALA A 372 -8.14 7.34 -26.97
N ALA A 373 -7.89 8.02 -25.85
CA ALA A 373 -6.53 8.36 -25.45
C ALA A 373 -5.71 7.05 -25.31
N PRO A 374 -4.44 7.03 -25.73
CA PRO A 374 -3.58 5.86 -25.54
C PRO A 374 -3.56 5.42 -24.07
N GLY A 375 -3.89 4.14 -23.83
CA GLY A 375 -3.92 3.57 -22.48
C GLY A 375 -5.26 3.72 -21.73
N VAL A 376 -6.25 4.43 -22.28
CA VAL A 376 -7.58 4.56 -21.67
C VAL A 376 -8.61 3.79 -22.49
N ARG A 377 -9.32 2.85 -21.84
CA ARG A 377 -10.38 2.07 -22.46
C ARG A 377 -11.73 2.74 -22.23
N HIS A 378 -12.49 2.94 -23.30
CA HIS A 378 -13.84 3.48 -23.20
C HIS A 378 -14.86 2.37 -22.88
N ILE A 379 -15.75 2.63 -21.93
CA ILE A 379 -16.95 1.83 -21.69
C ILE A 379 -18.17 2.70 -21.95
N VAL A 380 -19.00 2.27 -22.90
CA VAL A 380 -20.31 2.88 -23.15
C VAL A 380 -21.33 2.21 -22.25
N TYR A 381 -22.08 2.99 -21.48
CA TYR A 381 -23.13 2.46 -20.61
C TYR A 381 -24.45 3.21 -20.82
N VAL A 382 -25.55 2.48 -20.64
CA VAL A 382 -26.93 3.01 -20.74
C VAL A 382 -27.49 3.31 -19.35
N ASP A 383 -27.25 2.38 -18.41
CA ASP A 383 -27.63 2.47 -16.99
C ASP A 383 -26.37 2.25 -16.13
N LEU A 384 -26.30 2.95 -15.00
CA LEU A 384 -25.25 2.84 -13.99
C LEU A 384 -25.11 1.39 -13.48
N GLU A 385 -26.21 0.64 -13.40
CA GLU A 385 -26.22 -0.76 -12.96
C GLU A 385 -25.45 -1.72 -13.87
N LYS A 386 -25.31 -1.38 -15.16
CA LYS A 386 -24.62 -2.24 -16.11
C LYS A 386 -23.10 -2.06 -16.07
N ILE A 387 -22.60 -1.01 -15.42
CA ILE A 387 -21.17 -0.69 -15.37
C ILE A 387 -20.33 -1.87 -14.82
N PRO A 388 -20.66 -2.51 -13.68
CA PRO A 388 -19.90 -3.66 -13.18
C PRO A 388 -19.76 -4.80 -14.21
N LEU A 389 -20.84 -5.14 -14.92
CA LEU A 389 -20.85 -6.20 -15.94
C LEU A 389 -19.95 -5.84 -17.12
N LEU A 390 -20.00 -4.58 -17.56
CA LEU A 390 -19.19 -4.08 -18.66
C LEU A 390 -17.68 -4.07 -18.33
N LEU A 391 -17.33 -3.84 -17.05
CA LEU A 391 -15.95 -3.86 -16.57
C LEU A 391 -15.35 -5.28 -16.53
N VAL A 392 -16.16 -6.29 -16.23
CA VAL A 392 -15.72 -7.69 -16.20
C VAL A 392 -15.57 -8.27 -17.61
N THR A 393 -16.28 -7.72 -18.59
CA THR A 393 -16.28 -8.26 -19.96
C THR A 393 -14.86 -8.17 -20.56
N PRO A 394 -14.24 -9.34 -20.87
CA PRO A 394 -12.90 -9.36 -21.45
C PRO A 394 -12.92 -8.58 -22.76
N ARG A 395 -11.75 -8.08 -23.15
CA ARG A 395 -11.59 -7.31 -24.39
C ARG A 395 -12.08 -8.20 -25.55
N SER A 396 -13.31 -7.98 -26.01
CA SER A 396 -13.76 -8.57 -27.25
C SER A 396 -12.80 -8.04 -28.31
N VAL A 397 -12.16 -8.98 -29.01
CA VAL A 397 -11.28 -8.74 -30.16
C VAL A 397 -11.91 -7.60 -30.97
N PRO A 398 -11.12 -6.56 -31.36
CA PRO A 398 -11.65 -5.27 -31.78
C PRO A 398 -12.88 -5.42 -32.66
N TYR A 399 -13.98 -4.78 -32.24
CA TYR A 399 -15.08 -4.48 -33.13
C TYR A 399 -14.44 -3.96 -34.42
N PRO A 400 -14.70 -4.60 -35.59
CA PRO A 400 -14.15 -4.12 -36.85
C PRO A 400 -14.55 -2.65 -36.92
N THR A 401 -13.54 -1.78 -37.00
CA THR A 401 -13.71 -0.36 -37.25
C THR A 401 -14.69 -0.26 -38.41
N THR A 402 -15.94 0.08 -38.09
CA THR A 402 -16.97 0.28 -39.09
C THR A 402 -16.46 1.45 -39.91
N LYS A 403 -15.86 1.12 -41.07
CA LYS A 403 -15.43 2.11 -42.04
C LYS A 403 -16.63 3.05 -42.21
N PRO A 404 -16.45 4.36 -42.04
CA PRO A 404 -17.55 5.29 -42.22
C PRO A 404 -18.11 5.02 -43.61
N LYS A 405 -19.41 4.71 -43.70
CA LYS A 405 -20.13 4.73 -44.98
C LYS A 405 -19.99 6.16 -45.49
N ILE A 406 -19.03 6.38 -46.37
CA ILE A 406 -19.03 7.52 -47.28
C ILE A 406 -20.32 7.36 -48.05
N GLN A 407 -21.34 8.15 -47.70
CA GLN A 407 -22.47 8.37 -48.57
C GLN A 407 -21.91 9.10 -49.78
N THR A 408 -21.69 8.33 -50.86
CA THR A 408 -21.46 8.88 -52.18
C THR A 408 -22.75 9.62 -52.57
N ALA A 409 -22.76 10.94 -52.36
CA ALA A 409 -23.74 11.80 -52.99
C ALA A 409 -23.47 11.73 -54.50
N ALA A 410 -24.41 11.14 -55.25
CA ALA A 410 -24.44 11.26 -56.69
C ALA A 410 -24.63 12.74 -57.04
N GLN A 411 -23.59 13.37 -57.58
CA GLN A 411 -23.71 14.61 -58.31
C GLN A 411 -24.18 14.26 -59.73
N ASP A 412 -25.45 14.55 -60.02
CA ASP A 412 -25.91 14.68 -61.40
C ASP A 412 -25.36 15.97 -61.98
N HIS A 413 -24.46 15.82 -62.95
CA HIS A 413 -24.05 16.86 -63.87
C HIS A 413 -25.11 17.01 -64.96
N THR A 414 -25.82 18.13 -64.96
CA THR A 414 -26.40 18.67 -66.20
C THR A 414 -25.98 20.13 -66.38
N SER A 415 -25.12 20.31 -67.36
CA SER A 415 -24.68 21.55 -67.98
C SER A 415 -25.80 22.17 -68.83
N HIS A 416 -26.15 23.44 -68.58
CA HIS A 416 -26.60 24.37 -69.62
C HIS A 416 -26.33 25.83 -69.20
N HIS A 417 -25.73 26.57 -70.13
CA HIS A 417 -25.50 28.02 -70.18
C HIS A 417 -26.12 28.50 -71.53
N PRO A 418 -26.27 29.81 -71.84
CA PRO A 418 -26.67 30.98 -71.05
C PRO A 418 -27.73 31.85 -71.78
N ALA A 419 -28.28 32.90 -71.13
CA ALA A 419 -28.52 34.24 -71.72
C ALA A 419 -29.20 35.20 -70.70
N HIS A 420 -28.64 36.41 -70.58
CA HIS A 420 -29.28 37.74 -70.40
C HIS A 420 -30.48 37.88 -69.42
N ASP A 421 -30.55 38.80 -68.45
CA ASP A 421 -30.22 40.23 -68.44
C ASP A 421 -30.22 40.79 -66.99
N ALA A 422 -29.55 41.93 -66.78
CA ALA A 422 -29.59 42.80 -65.57
C ALA A 422 -30.93 43.60 -65.49
N PRO A 423 -31.24 44.46 -64.48
CA PRO A 423 -30.36 45.04 -63.45
C PRO A 423 -30.96 45.32 -62.03
N SER A 424 -30.06 45.80 -61.15
CA SER A 424 -30.31 46.76 -60.05
C SER A 424 -30.75 46.26 -58.66
N GLY A 425 -29.92 46.56 -57.65
CA GLY A 425 -30.34 46.75 -56.26
C GLY A 425 -29.24 46.46 -55.23
N PRO A 426 -28.68 47.45 -54.52
CA PRO A 426 -27.74 47.20 -53.44
C PRO A 426 -28.52 46.96 -52.14
N VAL A 427 -28.59 45.71 -51.69
CA VAL A 427 -29.11 45.38 -50.36
C VAL A 427 -27.95 44.97 -49.45
N ARG A 428 -27.61 45.89 -48.57
CA ARG A 428 -26.70 45.77 -47.43
C ARG A 428 -27.40 44.97 -46.33
N PRO A 429 -26.85 43.85 -45.80
CA PRO A 429 -27.33 43.29 -44.55
C PRO A 429 -26.53 43.84 -43.36
N ALA A 430 -27.29 44.18 -42.35
CA ALA A 430 -26.89 44.83 -41.13
C ALA A 430 -25.98 43.96 -40.24
N ILE A 431 -25.06 44.65 -39.58
CA ILE A 431 -24.37 44.25 -38.36
C ILE A 431 -25.45 44.03 -37.28
N PRO A 432 -25.48 42.88 -36.58
CA PRO A 432 -26.34 42.73 -35.41
C PRO A 432 -25.76 43.54 -34.25
N THR A 433 -26.42 44.64 -33.95
CA THR A 433 -26.22 45.44 -32.75
C THR A 433 -26.65 44.65 -31.52
N GLU A 434 -25.84 44.81 -30.49
CA GLU A 434 -25.99 44.42 -29.10
C GLU A 434 -27.44 44.43 -28.60
N THR A 435 -27.85 43.31 -28.01
CA THR A 435 -29.00 43.28 -27.11
C THR A 435 -28.47 43.23 -25.69
N ASP A 436 -28.80 44.29 -24.96
CA ASP A 436 -28.71 44.44 -23.52
C ASP A 436 -28.97 43.14 -22.75
N ARG A 437 -27.94 42.68 -22.05
CA ARG A 437 -28.11 42.00 -20.76
C ARG A 437 -27.36 42.79 -19.71
N GLN A 438 -28.14 43.58 -18.98
CA GLN A 438 -27.75 44.27 -17.77
C GLN A 438 -26.97 43.33 -16.84
N PHE A 439 -25.70 43.68 -16.65
CA PHE A 439 -24.90 43.26 -15.51
C PHE A 439 -25.52 43.89 -14.26
N ASN A 440 -26.04 43.06 -13.36
CA ASN A 440 -26.23 43.47 -11.98
C ASN A 440 -24.85 43.57 -11.33
N ALA A 441 -24.49 44.79 -10.93
CA ALA A 441 -23.32 45.09 -10.13
C ALA A 441 -23.39 44.37 -8.76
N PRO A 442 -22.25 43.97 -8.18
CA PRO A 442 -22.21 43.40 -6.86
C PRO A 442 -22.42 44.50 -5.81
N THR A 443 -23.43 44.30 -4.97
CA THR A 443 -23.61 45.02 -3.71
C THR A 443 -22.37 44.84 -2.84
N GLN A 444 -21.63 45.92 -2.62
CA GLN A 444 -20.64 46.01 -1.55
C GLN A 444 -21.38 45.92 -0.21
N VAL A 445 -21.15 44.83 0.52
CA VAL A 445 -21.44 44.76 1.95
C VAL A 445 -20.09 44.72 2.65
N SER A 446 -19.66 45.87 3.15
CA SER A 446 -18.59 45.99 4.13
C SER A 446 -19.06 45.38 5.45
N HIS A 447 -18.61 44.17 5.75
CA HIS A 447 -18.53 43.67 7.12
C HIS A 447 -17.06 43.54 7.50
N THR A 448 -16.56 44.58 8.15
CA THR A 448 -15.36 44.58 8.96
C THR A 448 -15.58 43.61 10.12
N ILE A 449 -14.99 42.41 10.04
CA ILE A 449 -14.77 41.54 11.19
C ILE A 449 -13.32 41.74 11.61
N SER A 450 -13.14 42.57 12.63
CA SER A 450 -11.91 42.70 13.39
C SER A 450 -11.69 41.39 14.17
N VAL A 451 -10.75 40.57 13.73
CA VAL A 451 -10.19 39.51 14.57
C VAL A 451 -8.99 40.12 15.30
N ASP A 452 -9.28 40.51 16.53
CA ASP A 452 -8.32 40.89 17.55
C ASP A 452 -7.47 39.66 17.93
N LEU A 453 -6.22 39.64 17.46
CA LEU A 453 -5.19 38.74 17.95
C LEU A 453 -4.22 39.59 18.77
N GLY A 454 -4.39 39.55 20.09
CA GLY A 454 -3.48 40.15 21.06
C GLY A 454 -2.07 39.59 20.89
N LEU A 455 -1.20 40.44 20.34
CA LEU A 455 0.25 40.29 20.41
C LEU A 455 0.69 40.87 21.76
N ALA A 456 1.22 40.00 22.62
CA ALA A 456 2.03 40.40 23.76
C ALA A 456 3.51 40.16 23.39
N ASP A 457 4.24 41.28 23.39
CA ASP A 457 5.67 41.50 23.54
C ASP A 457 6.64 40.32 23.42
N SER A 458 7.59 40.46 22.50
CA SER A 458 8.97 40.11 22.79
C SER A 458 9.94 40.89 21.91
N GLU A 459 10.60 41.85 22.56
CA GLU A 459 11.79 42.55 22.09
C GLU A 459 13.02 41.62 22.03
N ALA A 460 14.07 42.15 21.40
CA ALA A 460 15.47 41.75 21.45
C ALA A 460 15.93 40.68 20.44
N VAL A 461 16.41 41.19 19.31
CA VAL A 461 17.38 40.56 18.43
C VAL A 461 18.76 40.68 19.08
N GLU A 462 19.36 39.56 19.48
CA GLU A 462 20.82 39.46 19.65
C GLU A 462 21.37 38.44 18.64
N GLU A 463 22.29 38.91 17.81
CA GLU A 463 23.20 38.11 17.00
C GLU A 463 24.13 37.33 17.92
N ILE A 464 24.21 36.00 17.74
CA ILE A 464 25.31 35.20 18.28
C ILE A 464 25.89 34.36 17.13
N GLU A 465 27.09 34.75 16.72
CA GLU A 465 28.03 33.93 15.94
C GLU A 465 28.45 32.72 16.78
N GLU A 466 28.13 31.51 16.31
CA GLU A 466 28.58 30.28 16.98
C GLU A 466 29.93 29.83 16.38
N GLN A 467 31.00 30.18 17.09
CA GLN A 467 32.32 29.59 16.97
C GLN A 467 32.29 28.15 17.50
N ILE A 468 32.67 27.20 16.65
CA ILE A 468 32.86 25.79 17.03
C ILE A 468 34.14 25.68 17.88
N SER A 469 33.95 25.63 19.20
CA SER A 469 34.96 25.17 20.15
C SER A 469 35.12 23.67 20.04
N THR A 470 36.37 23.25 19.81
CA THR A 470 36.80 21.85 19.81
C THR A 470 37.34 21.58 21.20
N ASP A 471 36.65 20.78 22.02
CA ASP A 471 37.36 19.96 23.01
C ASP A 471 36.55 18.80 23.59
N GLN A 472 37.31 17.70 23.75
CA GLN A 472 37.14 16.57 24.67
C GLN A 472 35.94 15.63 24.49
N LEU A 473 36.18 14.55 23.75
CA LEU A 473 35.70 13.22 24.15
C LEU A 473 36.83 12.19 24.11
N ASP A 474 36.80 11.38 25.16
CA ASP A 474 37.78 10.44 25.66
C ASP A 474 38.37 9.46 24.64
N VAL A 475 39.67 9.24 24.83
CA VAL A 475 40.51 8.26 24.18
C VAL A 475 40.43 6.97 24.99
N ASP A 476 39.73 5.95 24.50
CA ASP A 476 40.03 4.57 24.91
C ASP A 476 39.56 3.54 23.87
N ALA A 477 40.41 3.31 22.87
CA ALA A 477 40.51 2.07 22.10
C ALA A 477 41.67 2.16 21.08
N MET A 478 42.90 2.31 21.56
CA MET A 478 44.10 2.25 20.71
C MET A 478 45.17 1.34 21.32
N VAL A 479 44.89 0.04 21.31
CA VAL A 479 45.93 -1.00 21.45
C VAL A 479 45.57 -2.14 20.50
N VAL A 480 46.29 -2.23 19.38
CA VAL A 480 46.68 -3.42 18.59
C VAL A 480 46.85 -3.00 17.11
N SER A 481 48.05 -2.55 16.76
CA SER A 481 48.72 -2.78 15.46
C SER A 481 50.01 -1.97 15.39
N LYS A 482 51.03 -2.40 16.15
CA LYS A 482 52.38 -1.82 16.14
C LYS A 482 53.43 -2.77 15.55
N THR A 483 53.03 -3.69 14.67
CA THR A 483 53.94 -4.75 14.17
C THR A 483 53.98 -4.90 12.65
N ALA A 484 53.58 -3.88 11.89
CA ALA A 484 53.63 -3.92 10.41
C ALA A 484 54.27 -2.68 9.74
N VAL A 485 54.85 -1.74 10.50
CA VAL A 485 55.37 -0.47 9.94
C VAL A 485 56.90 -0.42 9.78
N HIS A 486 57.65 -1.45 10.21
CA HIS A 486 59.12 -1.44 10.08
C HIS A 486 59.71 -2.20 8.88
N SER A 487 58.91 -2.50 7.84
CA SER A 487 59.40 -3.22 6.65
C SER A 487 59.09 -2.52 5.31
N MET A 488 58.86 -1.21 5.29
CA MET A 488 58.58 -0.46 4.04
C MET A 488 59.51 0.74 3.79
N ASP A 489 60.51 1.00 4.63
CA ASP A 489 61.38 2.18 4.49
C ASP A 489 62.67 1.96 3.66
N SER A 490 62.91 0.76 3.10
CA SER A 490 64.11 0.52 2.27
C SER A 490 63.87 0.61 0.75
N ALA A 491 62.66 0.93 0.30
CA ALA A 491 62.30 0.94 -1.14
C ALA A 491 61.91 2.32 -1.69
N ARG A 492 62.31 3.42 -1.04
CA ARG A 492 61.79 4.77 -1.34
C ARG A 492 62.80 5.78 -1.89
N ALA A 493 63.94 5.31 -2.42
CA ALA A 493 64.94 6.21 -3.00
C ALA A 493 64.77 6.48 -4.51
N ASP A 494 64.00 5.67 -5.27
CA ASP A 494 63.98 5.78 -6.74
C ASP A 494 62.62 6.17 -7.38
N ASP A 495 61.59 6.45 -6.61
CA ASP A 495 60.21 6.66 -7.14
C ASP A 495 59.74 8.13 -7.15
N ALA A 496 60.67 9.06 -7.35
CA ALA A 496 60.37 10.50 -7.42
C ALA A 496 59.85 10.98 -8.80
N ALA A 497 59.51 10.08 -9.74
CA ALA A 497 59.20 10.45 -11.12
C ALA A 497 57.72 10.30 -11.57
N PHE A 498 56.81 9.79 -10.73
CA PHE A 498 55.39 9.73 -11.09
C PHE A 498 54.50 10.39 -10.04
N ALA A 499 54.41 11.72 -10.10
CA ALA A 499 53.35 12.45 -9.42
C ALA A 499 52.00 11.94 -9.95
N HIS A 500 51.31 11.12 -9.16
CA HIS A 500 50.01 10.56 -9.53
C HIS A 500 49.02 11.69 -9.84
N SER A 501 48.31 11.56 -10.96
CA SER A 501 47.30 12.53 -11.35
C SER A 501 46.25 12.66 -10.25
N LYS A 502 45.72 13.88 -10.04
CA LYS A 502 44.63 14.18 -9.10
C LYS A 502 43.43 13.23 -9.28
N ASN A 503 43.19 12.75 -10.51
CA ASN A 503 42.14 11.77 -10.81
C ASN A 503 42.48 10.37 -10.27
N GLN A 504 43.75 9.94 -10.32
CA GLN A 504 44.20 8.66 -9.75
C GLN A 504 44.14 8.68 -8.23
N ILE A 505 44.52 9.80 -7.60
CA ILE A 505 44.40 9.98 -6.15
C ILE A 505 42.93 9.92 -5.74
N THR A 506 42.04 10.60 -6.46
CA THR A 506 40.59 10.57 -6.19
C THR A 506 40.02 9.17 -6.36
N ALA A 507 40.39 8.45 -7.43
CA ALA A 507 39.96 7.07 -7.65
C ALA A 507 40.47 6.13 -6.56
N ALA A 508 41.73 6.26 -6.14
CA ALA A 508 42.32 5.48 -5.06
C ALA A 508 41.58 5.72 -3.73
N CYS A 509 41.23 6.97 -3.41
CA CYS A 509 40.44 7.31 -2.22
C CYS A 509 39.05 6.67 -2.25
N VAL A 510 38.36 6.67 -3.40
CA VAL A 510 37.04 6.02 -3.55
C VAL A 510 37.15 4.50 -3.35
N ILE A 511 38.16 3.87 -3.94
CA ILE A 511 38.41 2.43 -3.79
C ILE A 511 38.73 2.10 -2.32
N GLN A 512 39.58 2.89 -1.67
CA GLN A 512 39.97 2.69 -0.28
C GLN A 512 38.78 2.87 0.68
N ALA A 513 37.93 3.87 0.45
CA ALA A 513 36.73 4.09 1.25
C ALA A 513 35.72 2.94 1.11
N MET A 514 35.49 2.46 -0.13
CA MET A 514 34.64 1.29 -0.37
C MET A 514 35.20 0.02 0.27
N TYR A 515 36.51 -0.21 0.18
CA TYR A 515 37.18 -1.35 0.79
C TYR A 515 37.06 -1.33 2.31
N ARG A 516 37.34 -0.19 2.97
CA ARG A 516 37.17 -0.04 4.42
C ARG A 516 35.73 -0.30 4.86
N ARG A 517 34.74 0.20 4.10
CA ARG A 517 33.32 -0.07 4.37
C ARG A 517 32.95 -1.54 4.19
N HIS A 518 33.57 -2.24 3.24
CA HIS A 518 33.40 -3.67 3.03
C HIS A 518 34.00 -4.50 4.18
N VAL A 519 35.23 -4.16 4.62
CA VAL A 519 35.92 -4.81 5.75
C VAL A 519 35.13 -4.61 7.05
N LEU A 520 34.70 -3.39 7.35
CA LEU A 520 33.88 -3.10 8.54
C LEU A 520 32.56 -3.89 8.54
N ARG A 521 31.91 -4.07 7.38
CA ARG A 521 30.71 -4.93 7.26
C ARG A 521 31.01 -6.42 7.44
N ARG A 522 32.23 -6.85 7.11
CA ARG A 522 32.69 -8.23 7.28
C ARG A 522 33.05 -8.53 8.72
N GLU A 523 33.62 -7.56 9.44
CA GLU A 523 34.04 -7.69 10.85
C GLU A 523 32.87 -7.51 11.82
N SER A 524 31.90 -6.65 11.51
CA SER A 524 30.70 -6.42 12.35
C SER A 524 29.57 -7.44 12.14
N GLY A 525 29.69 -8.33 11.16
CA GLY A 525 28.69 -9.37 10.90
C GLY A 525 29.02 -10.66 11.63
N VAL A 526 28.22 -11.05 12.63
CA VAL A 526 28.08 -12.46 13.04
C VAL A 526 27.99 -13.28 11.75
N LYS A 527 28.94 -14.19 11.51
CA LYS A 527 29.02 -15.02 10.29
C LYS A 527 27.72 -15.82 10.12
N LYS A 528 26.70 -15.21 9.53
CA LYS A 528 25.44 -15.86 9.22
C LYS A 528 25.74 -16.83 8.09
N ALA A 529 25.42 -18.11 8.26
CA ALA A 529 25.49 -19.17 7.23
C ALA A 529 24.93 -18.72 5.85
N LEU A 530 24.01 -17.76 5.86
CA LEU A 530 23.43 -17.07 4.71
C LEU A 530 24.45 -16.32 3.83
N SER A 531 25.48 -15.72 4.44
CA SER A 531 26.55 -15.01 3.72
C SER A 531 27.56 -15.97 3.09
N GLU A 532 27.78 -17.12 3.72
CA GLU A 532 28.70 -18.16 3.26
C GLU A 532 28.11 -18.93 2.06
N ALA A 533 26.85 -19.37 2.17
CA ALA A 533 26.14 -20.00 1.05
C ALA A 533 26.03 -19.07 -0.18
N ARG A 534 25.79 -17.77 0.04
CA ARG A 534 25.80 -16.78 -1.05
C ARG A 534 27.20 -16.63 -1.70
N SER A 535 28.26 -16.72 -0.90
CA SER A 535 29.63 -16.58 -1.39
C SER A 535 30.03 -17.77 -2.26
N HIS A 536 29.62 -18.99 -1.89
CA HIS A 536 29.86 -20.20 -2.69
C HIS A 536 29.26 -20.09 -4.11
N PHE A 537 27.95 -19.82 -4.25
CA PHE A 537 27.34 -19.68 -5.58
C PHE A 537 27.94 -18.54 -6.40
N PHE A 538 28.34 -17.44 -5.76
CA PHE A 538 29.03 -16.36 -6.46
C PHE A 538 30.41 -16.81 -6.97
N ILE A 539 31.18 -17.54 -6.16
CA ILE A 539 32.49 -18.09 -6.56
C ILE A 539 32.33 -19.07 -7.73
N ASP A 540 31.34 -19.96 -7.67
CA ASP A 540 31.08 -20.92 -8.75
C ASP A 540 30.72 -20.21 -10.05
N CYS A 541 29.76 -19.27 -10.00
CA CYS A 541 29.41 -18.45 -11.16
C CYS A 541 30.62 -17.62 -11.65
N TRP A 542 31.48 -17.14 -10.75
CA TRP A 542 32.69 -16.43 -11.13
C TRP A 542 33.67 -17.32 -11.89
N VAL A 543 33.95 -18.53 -11.39
CA VAL A 543 34.82 -19.52 -12.03
C VAL A 543 34.28 -19.92 -13.39
N GLU A 544 32.98 -20.22 -13.50
CA GLU A 544 32.35 -20.57 -14.77
C GLU A 544 32.34 -19.39 -15.75
N SER A 545 32.17 -18.16 -15.26
CA SER A 545 32.18 -16.98 -16.14
C SER A 545 33.51 -16.75 -16.85
N LYS A 546 34.63 -17.27 -16.31
CA LYS A 546 35.95 -17.19 -16.95
C LYS A 546 36.11 -18.16 -18.12
N LYS A 547 35.31 -19.23 -18.16
CA LYS A 547 35.34 -20.26 -19.21
C LYS A 547 34.42 -19.92 -20.38
N MET A 548 33.50 -18.98 -20.18
CA MET A 548 32.49 -18.60 -21.16
C MET A 548 32.96 -17.41 -22.00
N GLU A 549 32.79 -17.51 -23.32
CA GLU A 549 32.85 -16.35 -24.20
C GLU A 549 31.52 -15.60 -24.11
N TRP A 550 31.60 -14.30 -23.80
CA TRP A 550 30.41 -13.47 -23.61
C TRP A 550 30.19 -12.60 -24.84
N PRO A 551 29.07 -12.77 -25.58
CA PRO A 551 28.76 -11.93 -26.74
C PRO A 551 28.69 -10.45 -26.35
N HIS A 552 28.19 -10.16 -25.15
CA HIS A 552 28.07 -8.82 -24.60
C HIS A 552 28.38 -8.79 -23.10
N ARG A 553 29.05 -7.72 -22.64
CA ARG A 553 29.43 -7.48 -21.24
C ARG A 553 28.24 -7.55 -20.27
N HIS A 554 27.05 -7.16 -20.73
CA HIS A 554 25.84 -7.16 -19.91
C HIS A 554 25.42 -8.58 -19.46
N TYR A 555 25.60 -9.61 -20.30
CA TYR A 555 25.25 -10.98 -19.91
C TYR A 555 26.13 -11.51 -18.80
N ARG A 556 27.42 -11.16 -18.82
CA ARG A 556 28.34 -11.48 -17.71
C ARG A 556 27.91 -10.82 -16.41
N LEU A 557 27.39 -9.58 -16.46
CA LEU A 557 26.86 -8.89 -15.28
C LEU A 557 25.60 -9.58 -14.72
N LEU A 558 24.68 -9.99 -15.59
CA LEU A 558 23.50 -10.77 -15.18
C LEU A 558 23.87 -12.13 -14.59
N PHE A 559 24.88 -12.78 -15.17
CA PHE A 559 25.38 -14.07 -14.71
C PHE A 559 26.09 -13.99 -13.35
N LEU A 560 26.80 -12.90 -13.07
CA LEU A 560 27.52 -12.73 -11.79
C LEU A 560 26.70 -12.00 -10.71
N GLY A 561 25.65 -11.28 -11.09
CA GLY A 561 24.77 -10.58 -10.17
C GLY A 561 23.56 -11.43 -9.78
N PRO A 562 22.44 -11.36 -10.54
CA PRO A 562 21.20 -12.10 -10.27
C PRO A 562 21.32 -13.62 -10.10
N LEU A 563 22.10 -14.31 -10.93
CA LEU A 563 22.09 -15.78 -10.97
C LEU A 563 22.54 -16.45 -9.65
N PRO A 564 23.63 -16.05 -8.98
CA PRO A 564 23.99 -16.57 -7.65
C PRO A 564 22.87 -16.47 -6.61
N HIS A 565 22.05 -15.41 -6.69
CA HIS A 565 20.90 -15.24 -5.81
C HIS A 565 19.77 -16.22 -6.12
N LEU A 566 19.48 -16.43 -7.41
CA LEU A 566 18.47 -17.40 -7.85
C LEU A 566 18.86 -18.82 -7.44
N LEU A 567 20.13 -19.20 -7.60
CA LEU A 567 20.63 -20.52 -7.20
C LEU A 567 20.51 -20.74 -5.68
N LEU A 568 20.86 -19.74 -4.87
CA LEU A 568 20.67 -19.81 -3.42
C LEU A 568 19.20 -19.97 -3.03
N CYS A 569 18.29 -19.25 -3.70
CA CYS A 569 16.85 -19.39 -3.47
C CYS A 569 16.35 -20.79 -3.83
N LEU A 570 16.81 -21.35 -4.95
CA LEU A 570 16.45 -22.70 -5.39
C LEU A 570 16.96 -23.77 -4.43
N GLU A 571 18.22 -23.68 -3.98
CA GLU A 571 18.77 -24.61 -2.99
C GLU A 571 17.94 -24.60 -1.71
N ARG A 572 17.57 -23.42 -1.20
CA ARG A 572 16.72 -23.30 -0.01
C ARG A 572 15.32 -23.86 -0.19
N ALA A 573 14.72 -23.61 -1.34
CA ALA A 573 13.43 -24.18 -1.68
C ALA A 573 13.51 -25.72 -1.70
N ASN A 574 14.59 -26.26 -2.27
CA ASN A 574 14.82 -27.71 -2.34
C ASN A 574 15.06 -28.34 -0.96
N THR A 575 15.89 -27.71 -0.12
CA THR A 575 16.12 -28.16 1.27
C THR A 575 14.83 -28.13 2.08
N SER A 576 14.05 -27.05 1.97
CA SER A 576 12.75 -26.93 2.64
C SER A 576 11.75 -27.99 2.17
N ALA A 577 11.68 -28.25 0.85
CA ALA A 577 10.82 -29.29 0.29
C ALA A 577 11.23 -30.69 0.76
N SER A 578 12.54 -30.95 0.86
CA SER A 578 13.10 -32.22 1.34
C SER A 578 12.81 -32.44 2.83
N ASP A 579 12.99 -31.41 3.65
CA ASP A 579 12.65 -31.44 5.08
C ASP A 579 11.16 -31.66 5.30
N PHE A 580 10.32 -30.99 4.51
CA PHE A 580 8.88 -31.19 4.55
C PHE A 580 8.51 -32.63 4.17
N LYS A 581 9.08 -33.17 3.08
CA LYS A 581 8.89 -34.57 2.67
C LYS A 581 9.29 -35.55 3.78
N MET A 582 10.42 -35.32 4.46
CA MET A 582 10.85 -36.15 5.59
C MET A 582 9.88 -36.07 6.78
N LYS A 583 9.39 -34.87 7.12
CA LYS A 583 8.38 -34.69 8.18
C LYS A 583 7.07 -35.42 7.86
N VAL A 584 6.60 -35.34 6.62
CA VAL A 584 5.40 -36.05 6.16
C VAL A 584 5.60 -37.57 6.20
N LYS A 585 6.76 -38.07 5.73
CA LYS A 585 7.08 -39.51 5.78
C LYS A 585 7.09 -40.04 7.22
N ARG A 586 7.69 -39.30 8.17
CA ARG A 586 7.67 -39.66 9.60
C ARG A 586 6.25 -39.73 10.15
N ARG A 587 5.40 -38.75 9.85
CA ARG A 587 3.99 -38.73 10.28
C ARG A 587 3.21 -39.93 9.71
N LEU A 588 3.45 -40.27 8.45
CA LEU A 588 2.80 -41.42 7.80
C LEU A 588 3.19 -42.75 8.46
N THR A 589 4.48 -42.94 8.80
CA THR A 589 4.96 -44.15 9.49
C THR A 589 4.33 -44.26 10.88
N VAL A 590 4.25 -43.16 11.64
CA VAL A 590 3.60 -43.13 12.96
C VAL A 590 2.11 -43.47 12.86
N ALA A 591 1.40 -42.96 11.85
CA ALA A 591 -0.01 -43.27 11.64
C ALA A 591 -0.24 -44.75 11.30
N LYS A 592 0.61 -45.37 10.47
CA LYS A 592 0.52 -46.81 10.15
C LYS A 592 0.72 -47.70 11.37
N HIS A 593 1.66 -47.37 12.26
CA HIS A 593 1.86 -48.13 13.50
C HIS A 593 0.65 -48.04 14.45
N ARG A 594 -0.04 -46.89 14.49
CA ARG A 594 -1.25 -46.74 15.30
C ARG A 594 -2.46 -47.49 14.73
N ALA A 595 -2.57 -47.62 13.41
CA ALA A 595 -3.67 -48.32 12.77
C ALA A 595 -3.53 -49.86 12.79
N GLY A 596 -2.31 -50.39 12.89
CA GLY A 596 -2.05 -51.84 12.95
C GLY A 596 -1.99 -52.44 14.36
N GLY A 597 -2.21 -51.63 15.41
CA GLY A 597 -2.05 -52.01 16.81
C GLY A 597 -3.34 -52.12 17.62
N CYS A 598 -4.52 -52.10 16.99
CA CYS A 598 -5.75 -52.53 17.66
C CYS A 598 -5.91 -54.05 17.46
N PRO A 599 -5.60 -54.89 18.46
CA PRO A 599 -6.08 -56.26 18.45
C PRO A 599 -7.61 -56.23 18.51
N ASN A 600 -8.25 -57.04 17.65
CA ASN A 600 -9.68 -57.33 17.71
C ASN A 600 -10.07 -57.99 19.03
#